data_AF-A0A816GFU4-F1
#
_entry.id   AF-A0A816GFU4-F1
#
_cell.length_a   1.000
_cell.length_b   1.000
_cell.length_c   1.000
_cell.angle_alpha   90.00
_cell.angle_beta   90.00
_cell.angle_gamma   90.00
#
_symmetry.space_group_name_H-M   'P 1'
#
loop_
_entity.id
_entity.type
_entity.pdbx_description
1 polymer ?
#
loop_
_entity_poly.entity_id
_entity_poly.type
_entity_poly.pdbx_seq_one_letter_code
_entity_poly.pdbx_strand_id
1 'polypeptide(L)'
;MSSTILPTTNQYTNLGTYVATILKRVEYGIGSLSKLADILSELSISKPFLVTSASLATKTDIIESIKNASGCESVVVFSGIQQHSPIQHIRNAVIELKMRGSDGIIAVGGGSPIDAAKLVIHLYKERNRSIAQVSQHSNDTLGCRIHHYLWLHW
;
A
#
# COMPACT_ATOMS: atom_id res chain seq x y z
N MET A 1 58.82 -37.43 -14.11
CA MET A 1 57.52 -37.71 -13.46
C MET A 1 56.71 -36.43 -13.51
N SER A 2 55.65 -36.42 -14.31
CA SER A 2 54.93 -35.21 -14.74
C SER A 2 54.04 -34.66 -13.64
N SER A 3 54.13 -33.37 -13.37
CA SER A 3 53.31 -32.62 -12.42
C SER A 3 51.93 -32.36 -13.01
N THR A 4 50.88 -32.89 -12.40
CA THR A 4 49.49 -32.53 -12.75
C THR A 4 49.06 -31.34 -11.90
N ILE A 5 49.06 -30.15 -12.51
CA ILE A 5 48.42 -28.94 -11.97
C ILE A 5 46.90 -29.12 -12.15
N LEU A 6 46.14 -29.09 -11.05
CA LEU A 6 44.68 -29.07 -11.11
C LEU A 6 44.20 -27.66 -11.51
N PRO A 7 43.23 -27.54 -12.43
CA PRO A 7 42.73 -26.23 -12.84
C PRO A 7 41.98 -25.54 -11.70
N THR A 8 42.20 -24.25 -11.69
CA THR A 8 41.83 -23.22 -10.73
C THR A 8 40.34 -23.17 -10.39
N THR A 9 40.07 -22.85 -9.12
CA THR A 9 38.78 -22.38 -8.58
C THR A 9 37.91 -21.70 -9.61
N ASN A 10 36.77 -22.31 -9.93
CA ASN A 10 35.72 -21.70 -10.74
C ASN A 10 35.12 -20.54 -9.93
N GLN A 11 35.68 -19.34 -10.09
CA GLN A 11 35.11 -18.12 -9.54
C GLN A 11 33.86 -17.79 -10.33
N TYR A 12 32.71 -18.30 -9.90
CA TYR A 12 31.42 -17.76 -10.31
C TYR A 12 31.35 -16.31 -9.84
N THR A 13 31.74 -15.38 -10.71
CA THR A 13 31.50 -13.96 -10.48
C THR A 13 30.00 -13.74 -10.45
N ASN A 14 29.45 -13.40 -9.28
CA ASN A 14 28.07 -12.91 -9.11
C ASN A 14 27.94 -11.55 -9.81
N LEU A 15 27.96 -11.55 -11.14
CA LEU A 15 27.65 -10.40 -11.97
C LEU A 15 26.14 -10.33 -12.12
N GLY A 16 25.52 -9.34 -11.47
CA GLY A 16 24.10 -9.09 -11.54
C GLY A 16 23.80 -7.60 -11.49
N THR A 17 22.78 -7.18 -12.22
CA THR A 17 22.27 -5.81 -12.16
C THR A 17 21.01 -5.80 -11.30
N TYR A 18 21.01 -4.98 -10.25
CA TYR A 18 19.80 -4.68 -9.48
C TYR A 18 19.35 -3.26 -9.80
N VAL A 19 18.08 -3.11 -10.18
CA VAL A 19 17.44 -1.81 -10.35
C VAL A 19 16.38 -1.67 -9.28
N ALA A 20 16.58 -0.71 -8.36
CA ALA A 20 15.62 -0.41 -7.32
C ALA A 20 14.34 0.19 -7.91
N THR A 21 13.19 -0.08 -7.28
CA THR A 21 11.95 0.63 -7.57
C THR A 21 12.01 2.05 -7.01
N ILE A 22 11.30 2.98 -7.65
CA ILE A 22 11.24 4.37 -7.18
C ILE A 22 10.31 4.44 -5.97
N LEU A 23 10.87 4.28 -4.78
CA LEU A 23 10.24 4.63 -3.51
C LEU A 23 10.27 6.15 -3.35
N LYS A 24 9.14 6.75 -2.98
CA LYS A 24 9.04 8.20 -2.83
C LYS A 24 9.59 8.70 -1.49
N ARG A 25 9.26 7.99 -0.41
CA ARG A 25 9.51 8.46 0.97
C ARG A 25 9.51 7.27 1.95
N VAL A 26 10.38 7.33 2.95
CA VAL A 26 10.42 6.40 4.08
C VAL A 26 10.56 7.24 5.35
N GLU A 27 9.59 7.09 6.25
CA GLU A 27 9.66 7.62 7.63
C GLU A 27 9.99 6.46 8.56
N TYR A 28 11.03 6.60 9.38
CA TYR A 28 11.50 5.51 10.24
C TYR A 28 11.99 6.03 11.60
N GLY A 29 11.90 5.15 12.60
CA GLY A 29 12.29 5.43 13.99
C GLY A 29 11.10 5.70 14.91
N ILE A 30 11.39 5.71 16.21
CA ILE A 30 10.40 5.93 17.27
C ILE A 30 9.72 7.29 17.05
N GLY A 31 8.38 7.29 17.06
CA GLY A 31 7.59 8.50 16.88
C GLY A 31 7.30 8.86 15.42
N SER A 32 7.71 8.07 14.43
CA SER A 32 7.43 8.33 13.00
C SER A 32 5.95 8.48 12.68
N LEU A 33 5.06 7.81 13.45
CA LEU A 33 3.62 7.94 13.28
C LEU A 33 3.13 9.40 13.48
N SER A 34 3.85 10.24 14.23
CA SER A 34 3.52 11.66 14.40
C SER A 34 3.54 12.46 13.09
N LYS A 35 4.23 11.97 12.05
CA LYS A 35 4.28 12.59 10.71
C LYS A 35 3.07 12.25 9.85
N LEU A 36 2.19 11.35 10.30
CA LEU A 36 1.09 10.86 9.47
C LEU A 36 0.16 11.97 9.00
N ALA A 37 -0.26 12.89 9.88
CA ALA A 37 -1.13 14.01 9.50
C ALA A 37 -0.50 14.90 8.42
N ASP A 38 0.76 15.29 8.59
CA ASP A 38 1.50 16.11 7.62
C ASP A 38 1.56 15.41 6.25
N ILE A 39 1.83 14.11 6.25
CA ILE A 39 1.87 13.29 5.04
C ILE A 39 0.49 13.26 4.38
N LEU A 40 -0.57 12.91 5.12
CA LEU A 40 -1.92 12.86 4.54
C LEU A 40 -2.33 14.23 3.96
N SER A 41 -1.96 15.32 4.63
CA SER A 41 -2.17 16.69 4.14
C SER A 41 -1.40 16.98 2.84
N GLU A 42 -0.10 16.67 2.78
CA GLU A 42 0.74 16.79 1.57
C GLU A 42 0.11 16.05 0.39
N LEU A 43 -0.52 14.91 0.66
CA LEU A 43 -1.14 14.05 -0.32
C LEU A 43 -2.59 14.41 -0.66
N SER A 44 -3.14 15.45 0.00
CA SER A 44 -4.55 15.84 -0.10
C SER A 44 -5.52 14.69 0.22
N ILE A 45 -5.17 13.86 1.21
CA ILE A 45 -6.00 12.76 1.72
C ILE A 45 -6.71 13.24 2.98
N SER A 46 -8.03 13.27 2.93
CA SER A 46 -8.90 13.72 4.02
C SER A 46 -9.72 12.59 4.64
N LYS A 47 -9.96 11.51 3.89
CA LYS A 47 -10.77 10.36 4.29
C LYS A 47 -10.07 9.04 3.94
N PRO A 48 -8.97 8.71 4.63
CA PRO A 48 -8.17 7.53 4.32
C PRO A 48 -8.95 6.23 4.56
N PHE A 49 -8.68 5.23 3.72
CA PHE A 49 -9.10 3.85 3.83
C PHE A 49 -7.96 3.00 4.38
N LEU A 50 -8.04 2.63 5.66
CA LEU A 50 -7.04 1.83 6.37
C LEU A 50 -7.29 0.34 6.12
N VAL A 51 -6.35 -0.32 5.43
CA VAL A 51 -6.33 -1.77 5.20
C VAL A 51 -5.38 -2.45 6.17
N THR A 52 -5.86 -3.46 6.89
CA THR A 52 -5.08 -4.20 7.88
C THR A 52 -5.50 -5.67 7.96
N SER A 53 -4.79 -6.45 8.77
CA SER A 53 -5.20 -7.82 9.12
C SER A 53 -6.18 -7.83 10.29
N ALA A 54 -7.04 -8.85 10.36
CA ALA A 54 -7.97 -9.03 11.47
C ALA A 54 -7.27 -9.18 12.83
N SER A 55 -6.14 -9.90 12.89
CA SER A 55 -5.37 -10.07 14.12
C SER A 55 -4.84 -8.73 14.63
N LEU A 56 -4.24 -7.91 13.76
CA LEU A 56 -3.71 -6.62 14.16
C LEU A 56 -4.84 -5.66 14.58
N ALA A 57 -5.96 -5.67 13.87
CA ALA A 57 -7.14 -4.87 14.20
C ALA A 57 -7.79 -5.24 15.54
N THR A 58 -7.63 -6.48 16.02
CA THR A 58 -8.33 -6.98 17.22
C THR A 58 -7.42 -7.18 18.43
N LYS A 59 -6.10 -7.31 18.23
CA LYS A 59 -5.14 -7.65 19.29
C LYS A 59 -4.24 -6.49 19.68
N THR A 60 -4.34 -5.34 19.01
CA THR A 60 -3.49 -4.16 19.25
C THR A 60 -4.32 -2.88 19.16
N ASP A 61 -3.75 -1.79 19.66
CA ASP A 61 -4.30 -0.43 19.64
C ASP A 61 -3.95 0.34 18.35
N ILE A 62 -3.22 -0.27 17.40
CA ILE A 62 -2.67 0.41 16.22
C ILE A 62 -3.71 1.18 15.41
N ILE A 63 -4.94 0.69 15.34
CA ILE A 63 -6.02 1.33 14.58
C ILE A 63 -6.42 2.64 15.23
N GLU A 64 -6.47 2.67 16.56
CA GLU A 64 -6.74 3.87 17.33
C GLU A 64 -5.55 4.83 17.25
N SER A 65 -4.32 4.34 17.39
CA SER A 65 -3.11 5.15 17.23
C SER A 65 -3.07 5.85 15.86
N ILE A 66 -3.39 5.13 14.78
CA ILE A 66 -3.43 5.70 13.42
C ILE A 66 -4.57 6.69 13.25
N LYS A 67 -5.76 6.41 13.79
CA LYS A 67 -6.88 7.37 13.77
C LYS A 67 -6.48 8.67 14.43
N ASN A 68 -5.92 8.59 15.65
CA ASN A 68 -5.50 9.76 16.42
C ASN A 68 -4.37 10.54 15.71
N ALA A 69 -3.39 9.83 15.12
CA ALA A 69 -2.28 10.46 14.43
C ALA A 69 -2.61 10.98 13.02
N SER A 70 -3.73 10.54 12.42
CA SER A 70 -4.09 10.93 11.05
C SER A 70 -4.50 12.39 10.93
N GLY A 71 -5.03 13.00 11.99
CA GLY A 71 -5.65 14.32 11.93
C GLY A 71 -6.91 14.39 11.05
N CYS A 72 -7.40 13.26 10.53
CA CYS A 72 -8.61 13.19 9.71
C CYS A 72 -9.86 13.03 10.59
N GLU A 73 -10.96 13.68 10.21
CA GLU A 73 -12.26 13.50 10.88
C GLU A 73 -12.79 12.07 10.74
N SER A 74 -12.42 11.37 9.66
CA SER A 74 -12.90 10.03 9.38
C SER A 74 -11.81 9.15 8.77
N VAL A 75 -11.55 8.01 9.41
CA VAL A 75 -10.73 6.93 8.87
C VAL A 75 -11.60 5.69 8.72
N VAL A 76 -11.73 5.22 7.49
CA VAL A 76 -12.50 4.00 7.17
C VAL A 76 -11.58 2.80 7.37
N VAL A 77 -11.99 1.79 8.14
CA VAL A 77 -11.13 0.64 8.46
C VAL A 77 -11.66 -0.61 7.78
N PHE A 78 -10.77 -1.30 7.07
CA PHE A 78 -11.00 -2.60 6.44
C PHE A 78 -9.99 -3.63 6.96
N SER A 79 -10.46 -4.60 7.74
CA SER A 79 -9.65 -5.67 8.33
C SER A 79 -9.93 -7.06 7.75
N GLY A 80 -10.67 -7.12 6.64
CA GLY A 80 -11.18 -8.35 6.04
C GLY A 80 -10.19 -9.14 5.15
N ILE A 81 -8.90 -8.80 5.12
CA ILE A 81 -7.91 -9.51 4.31
C ILE A 81 -7.51 -10.83 4.99
N GLN A 82 -8.01 -11.95 4.48
CA GLN A 82 -7.69 -13.31 4.95
C GLN A 82 -6.76 -14.06 4.00
N GLN A 83 -6.03 -15.04 4.55
CA GLN A 83 -4.92 -15.75 3.90
C GLN A 83 -5.33 -16.72 2.77
N HIS A 84 -6.63 -17.00 2.59
CA HIS A 84 -7.11 -18.10 1.73
C HIS A 84 -8.23 -17.75 0.72
N SER A 85 -8.60 -16.48 0.53
CA SER A 85 -9.53 -16.08 -0.56
C SER A 85 -9.25 -14.66 -1.08
N PRO A 86 -8.07 -14.41 -1.65
CA PRO A 86 -7.56 -13.04 -1.85
C PRO A 86 -8.46 -12.19 -2.75
N ILE A 87 -9.00 -12.75 -3.84
CA ILE A 87 -9.69 -11.94 -4.85
C ILE A 87 -11.06 -11.42 -4.38
N GLN A 88 -11.82 -12.19 -3.62
CA GLN A 88 -13.14 -11.74 -3.15
C GLN A 88 -12.99 -10.67 -2.07
N HIS A 89 -12.04 -10.82 -1.15
CA HIS A 89 -11.75 -9.80 -0.15
C HIS A 89 -11.26 -8.50 -0.78
N ILE A 90 -10.41 -8.59 -1.81
CA ILE A 90 -9.97 -7.42 -2.58
C ILE A 90 -11.16 -6.73 -3.26
N ARG A 91 -12.07 -7.49 -3.91
CA ARG A 91 -13.26 -6.91 -4.55
C ARG A 91 -14.17 -6.21 -3.54
N ASN A 92 -14.38 -6.82 -2.37
CA ASN A 92 -15.16 -6.22 -1.29
C ASN A 92 -14.51 -4.92 -0.80
N ALA A 93 -13.19 -4.91 -0.62
CA ALA A 93 -12.45 -3.71 -0.25
C ALA A 93 -12.56 -2.59 -1.30
N VAL A 94 -12.50 -2.91 -2.60
CA VAL A 94 -12.70 -1.93 -3.69
C VAL A 94 -14.11 -1.33 -3.64
N ILE A 95 -15.12 -2.17 -3.42
CA ILE A 95 -16.52 -1.72 -3.30
C ILE A 95 -16.66 -0.80 -2.09
N GLU A 96 -16.13 -1.20 -0.93
CA GLU A 96 -16.23 -0.39 0.29
C GLU A 96 -15.46 0.93 0.17
N LEU A 97 -14.24 0.92 -0.36
CA LEU A 97 -13.45 2.13 -0.63
C LEU A 97 -14.24 3.12 -1.48
N LYS A 98 -14.92 2.63 -2.54
CA LYS A 98 -15.78 3.46 -3.40
C LYS A 98 -17.01 3.97 -2.65
N MET A 99 -17.77 3.09 -2.00
CA MET A 99 -19.02 3.44 -1.32
C MET A 99 -18.80 4.42 -0.17
N ARG A 100 -17.66 4.32 0.52
CA ARG A 100 -17.33 5.21 1.64
C ARG A 100 -16.73 6.54 1.18
N GLY A 101 -16.42 6.68 -0.12
CA GLY A 101 -15.86 7.91 -0.69
C GLY A 101 -14.47 8.22 -0.16
N SER A 102 -13.65 7.20 0.08
CA SER A 102 -12.28 7.39 0.55
C SER A 102 -11.38 7.89 -0.59
N ASP A 103 -10.44 8.77 -0.24
CA ASP A 103 -9.56 9.48 -1.17
C ASP A 103 -8.08 9.04 -1.08
N GLY A 104 -7.77 8.15 -0.13
CA GLY A 104 -6.44 7.57 0.06
C GLY A 104 -6.50 6.18 0.69
N ILE A 105 -5.38 5.44 0.64
CA ILE A 105 -5.23 4.16 1.33
C ILE A 105 -4.04 4.23 2.30
N ILE A 106 -4.25 3.72 3.51
CA ILE A 106 -3.20 3.43 4.49
C ILE A 106 -3.15 1.91 4.64
N ALA A 107 -1.99 1.27 4.48
CA ALA A 107 -1.84 -0.18 4.68
C ALA A 107 -1.00 -0.46 5.93
N VAL A 108 -1.46 -1.37 6.79
CA VAL A 108 -0.83 -1.66 8.08
C VAL A 108 -0.71 -3.17 8.29
N GLY A 109 0.49 -3.63 8.66
CA GLY A 109 0.77 -5.03 8.96
C GLY A 109 1.89 -5.61 8.09
N GLY A 110 1.91 -6.93 7.95
CA GLY A 110 2.88 -7.64 7.10
C GLY A 110 2.50 -7.68 5.62
N GLY A 111 3.19 -8.51 4.83
CA GLY A 111 3.06 -8.55 3.36
C GLY A 111 1.61 -8.70 2.85
N SER A 112 0.79 -9.53 3.50
CA SER A 112 -0.59 -9.80 3.06
C SER A 112 -1.49 -8.56 2.95
N PRO A 113 -1.75 -7.77 4.02
CA PRO A 113 -2.55 -6.55 3.90
C PRO A 113 -1.91 -5.48 2.99
N ILE A 114 -0.57 -5.42 2.92
CA ILE A 114 0.15 -4.49 2.04
C ILE A 114 -0.06 -4.84 0.56
N ASP A 115 0.07 -6.11 0.20
CA ASP A 115 -0.13 -6.58 -1.18
C ASP A 115 -1.60 -6.51 -1.58
N ALA A 116 -2.51 -6.80 -0.65
CA ALA A 116 -3.93 -6.58 -0.86
C ALA A 116 -4.24 -5.11 -1.17
N ALA A 117 -3.68 -4.16 -0.41
CA ALA A 117 -3.85 -2.73 -0.68
C ALA A 117 -3.36 -2.34 -2.08
N LYS A 118 -2.23 -2.88 -2.56
CA LYS A 118 -1.75 -2.66 -3.94
C LYS A 118 -2.78 -3.11 -4.97
N LEU A 119 -3.35 -4.30 -4.78
CA LEU A 119 -4.36 -4.86 -5.68
C LEU A 119 -5.69 -4.10 -5.63
N VAL A 120 -6.11 -3.62 -4.46
CA VAL A 120 -7.29 -2.75 -4.30
C VAL A 120 -7.11 -1.46 -5.11
N ILE A 121 -5.96 -0.78 -4.99
CA ILE A 121 -5.69 0.45 -5.75
C ILE A 121 -5.68 0.17 -7.24
N HIS A 122 -5.00 -0.91 -7.66
CA HIS A 122 -4.91 -1.29 -9.07
C HIS A 122 -6.31 -1.50 -9.68
N LEU A 123 -7.15 -2.33 -9.05
CA LEU A 123 -8.49 -2.62 -9.54
C LEU A 123 -9.44 -1.42 -9.45
N TYR A 124 -9.31 -0.59 -8.42
CA TYR A 124 -10.09 0.65 -8.29
C TYR A 124 -9.77 1.61 -9.45
N LYS A 125 -8.50 1.76 -9.81
CA LYS A 125 -8.06 2.58 -10.95
C LYS A 125 -8.53 2.02 -12.29
N GLU A 126 -8.43 0.71 -12.50
CA GLU A 126 -8.88 0.09 -13.75
C GLU A 126 -10.38 0.29 -13.99
N ARG A 127 -11.21 0.09 -12.95
CA ARG A 127 -12.66 0.30 -13.04
C ARG A 127 -13.05 1.76 -13.27
N ASN A 128 -12.30 2.70 -12.70
CA ASN A 128 -12.56 4.12 -12.94
C ASN A 128 -12.07 4.57 -14.32
N ARG A 129 -11.03 3.92 -14.88
CA ARG A 129 -10.57 4.16 -16.24
C ARG A 129 -11.58 3.66 -17.28
N SER A 130 -12.22 2.51 -17.06
CA SER A 130 -13.24 1.98 -17.99
C SER A 130 -14.51 2.84 -18.04
N ILE A 131 -14.85 3.56 -16.97
CA ILE A 131 -15.98 4.50 -16.96
C ILE A 131 -15.60 5.81 -17.67
N ALA A 132 -14.37 6.31 -17.48
CA ALA A 132 -13.92 7.55 -18.13
C ALA A 132 -13.83 7.47 -19.67
N GLN A 133 -13.70 6.28 -20.25
CA GLN A 133 -13.67 6.12 -21.71
C GLN A 133 -15.07 6.08 -22.37
N VAL A 134 -16.15 5.87 -21.59
CA VAL A 134 -17.54 5.87 -22.13
C VAL A 134 -18.18 7.27 -22.04
N SER A 135 -17.56 8.22 -21.34
CA SER A 135 -18.09 9.57 -21.16
C SER A 135 -17.09 10.64 -21.60
N GLN A 136 -16.81 10.74 -22.90
CA GLN A 136 -16.19 11.94 -23.48
C GLN A 136 -17.25 12.99 -23.84
N HIS A 137 -17.78 13.68 -22.83
CA HIS A 137 -18.15 15.10 -22.92
C HIS A 137 -18.69 15.62 -21.58
N SER A 138 -17.78 16.01 -20.67
CA SER A 138 -17.93 17.18 -19.79
C SER A 138 -16.74 17.25 -18.84
N ASN A 139 -16.19 18.46 -18.70
CA ASN A 139 -15.13 18.80 -17.76
C ASN A 139 -15.51 18.36 -16.34
N ASP A 140 -14.86 17.34 -15.77
CA ASP A 140 -14.95 17.08 -14.34
C ASP A 140 -13.64 16.57 -13.74
N THR A 141 -13.20 17.31 -12.73
CA THR A 141 -11.91 17.21 -12.03
C THR A 141 -12.01 16.26 -10.83
N LEU A 142 -12.56 15.06 -11.02
CA LEU A 142 -12.70 14.06 -9.94
C LEU A 142 -11.70 12.92 -10.12
N GLY A 143 -10.42 13.27 -10.05
CA GLY A 143 -9.32 12.31 -10.02
C GLY A 143 -9.00 11.91 -8.59
N CYS A 144 -9.38 10.71 -8.17
CA CYS A 144 -8.87 10.09 -6.95
C CYS A 144 -7.33 9.95 -7.06
N ARG A 145 -6.57 10.77 -6.31
CA ARG A 145 -5.10 10.88 -6.41
C ARG A 145 -4.37 9.90 -5.49
N ILE A 146 -4.64 8.61 -5.62
CA ILE A 146 -3.91 7.60 -4.84
C ILE A 146 -2.55 7.34 -5.51
N HIS A 147 -1.52 8.08 -5.09
CA HIS A 147 -0.14 7.99 -5.61
C HIS A 147 0.93 7.62 -4.57
N HIS A 148 0.52 7.20 -3.37
CA HIS A 148 1.45 7.08 -2.25
C HIS A 148 1.20 5.82 -1.43
N TYR A 149 2.30 5.11 -1.17
CA TYR A 149 2.38 4.00 -0.23
C TYR A 149 3.13 4.52 0.99
N LEU A 150 2.47 4.64 2.14
CA LEU A 150 3.15 4.87 3.40
C LEU A 150 3.44 3.52 4.03
N TRP A 151 4.72 3.20 4.18
CA TRP A 151 5.19 1.97 4.79
C TRP A 151 5.78 2.32 6.16
N LEU A 152 5.03 2.00 7.23
CA LEU A 152 5.51 2.21 8.60
C LEU A 152 6.08 0.89 9.10
N HIS A 153 7.40 0.85 9.27
CA HIS A 153 8.05 -0.15 10.11
C HIS A 153 8.09 0.35 11.55
N TRP A 154 7.71 -0.53 12.47
CA TRP A 154 7.88 -0.39 13.91
C TRP A 154 9.17 -1.07 14.34
#